data_AF-A0A935K8P4-F1
#
_entry.id   AF-A0A935K8P4-F1
#
_cell.length_a   1.000
_cell.length_b   1.000
_cell.length_c   1.000
_cell.angle_alpha   90.00
_cell.angle_beta   90.00
_cell.angle_gamma   90.00
#
_symmetry.space_group_name_H-M   'P 1'
#
loop_
_entity.id
_entity.type
_entity.pdbx_description
1 polymer ?
#
loop_
_entity_poly.entity_id
_entity_poly.type
_entity_poly.pdbx_seq_one_letter_code
_entity_poly.pdbx_strand_id
1 'polypeptide(L)'
;MLPRSVAWLGYGGLIPFVVLTAAFLLDHHHGLLWSDALIGYGAVILSFVGALHWAFAMTLPDLTDQQRTARFAWSVVPALLAWPALLVDATMASFLLVPGFVAHYLQDRRLVRSQSLPDWFLPLRFRLTSVACLCLSVVGVLSLGQV
;
A
#
# COMPACT_ATOMS: atom_id res chain seq x y z
N MET A 1 -7.51 -20.16 9.36
CA MET A 1 -8.69 -19.62 8.65
C MET A 1 -8.70 -18.10 8.78
N LEU A 2 -9.10 -17.34 7.75
CA LEU A 2 -9.18 -15.88 7.79
C LEU A 2 -10.44 -15.44 8.57
N PRO A 3 -10.34 -14.63 9.65
CA PRO A 3 -11.52 -14.13 10.35
C PRO A 3 -12.38 -13.22 9.47
N ARG A 4 -13.70 -13.34 9.56
CA ARG A 4 -14.64 -12.57 8.71
C ARG A 4 -14.46 -11.06 8.85
N SER A 5 -14.32 -10.55 10.07
CA SER A 5 -14.11 -9.12 10.32
C SER A 5 -12.85 -8.59 9.64
N VAL A 6 -11.75 -9.35 9.71
CA VAL A 6 -10.48 -9.02 9.04
C VAL A 6 -10.64 -9.03 7.52
N ALA A 7 -11.38 -10.01 6.98
CA ALA A 7 -11.67 -10.06 5.55
C ALA A 7 -12.47 -8.83 5.10
N TRP A 8 -13.55 -8.48 5.78
CA TRP A 8 -14.38 -7.32 5.45
C TRP A 8 -13.60 -6.01 5.51
N LEU A 9 -12.81 -5.80 6.56
CA LEU A 9 -12.00 -4.59 6.69
C LEU A 9 -10.87 -4.53 5.64
N GLY A 10 -10.20 -5.65 5.41
CA GLY A 10 -9.12 -5.74 4.42
C GLY A 10 -9.62 -5.49 3.00
N TYR A 11 -10.61 -6.26 2.56
CA TYR A 11 -11.17 -6.13 1.21
C TYR A 11 -12.01 -4.86 1.02
N GLY A 12 -12.64 -4.35 2.09
CA GLY A 12 -13.31 -3.06 2.08
C GLY A 12 -12.36 -1.90 1.75
N GLY A 13 -11.10 -2.00 2.19
CA GLY A 13 -10.05 -1.05 1.81
C GLY A 13 -9.68 -1.05 0.31
N LEU A 14 -10.13 -2.03 -0.48
CA LEU A 14 -9.93 -2.02 -1.94
C LEU A 14 -11.03 -1.26 -2.69
N ILE A 15 -12.14 -0.92 -2.03
CA ILE A 15 -13.28 -0.26 -2.68
C ILE A 15 -12.84 1.07 -3.32
N PRO A 16 -12.11 1.97 -2.64
CA PRO A 16 -11.72 3.23 -3.28
C PRO A 16 -10.72 3.01 -4.42
N PHE A 17 -9.81 2.04 -4.33
CA PHE A 17 -8.91 1.71 -5.44
C PHE A 17 -9.70 1.33 -6.70
N VAL A 18 -10.63 0.37 -6.58
CA VAL A 18 -11.39 -0.12 -7.73
C VAL A 18 -12.34 0.94 -8.29
N VAL A 19 -13.06 1.64 -7.40
CA VAL A 19 -14.03 2.67 -7.80
C VAL A 19 -13.35 3.84 -8.49
N LEU A 20 -12.24 4.35 -7.94
CA LEU A 20 -11.54 5.49 -8.53
C LEU A 20 -10.84 5.11 -9.84
N THR A 21 -10.28 3.91 -9.96
CA THR A 21 -9.78 3.41 -11.25
C THR A 21 -10.91 3.28 -12.29
N ALA A 22 -12.07 2.76 -11.91
CA ALA A 22 -13.22 2.68 -12.82
C ALA A 22 -13.71 4.08 -13.23
N ALA A 23 -13.81 5.03 -12.30
CA ALA A 23 -14.18 6.41 -12.58
C ALA A 23 -13.19 7.07 -13.55
N PHE A 24 -11.88 6.89 -13.34
CA PHE A 24 -10.84 7.36 -14.24
C PHE A 24 -10.99 6.82 -15.67
N LEU A 25 -11.36 5.53 -15.81
CA LEU A 25 -11.53 4.88 -17.12
C LEU A 25 -12.82 5.28 -17.84
N LEU A 26 -13.89 5.61 -17.11
CA LEU A 26 -15.22 5.85 -17.65
C LEU A 26 -15.55 7.34 -17.82
N ASP A 27 -14.98 8.20 -16.98
CA ASP A 27 -15.21 9.65 -16.99
C ASP A 27 -13.94 10.41 -17.36
N HIS A 28 -13.69 10.50 -18.67
CA HIS A 28 -12.52 11.18 -19.21
C HIS A 28 -12.49 12.70 -18.94
N HIS A 29 -13.62 13.33 -18.62
CA HIS A 29 -13.67 14.77 -18.38
C HIS A 29 -13.01 15.17 -17.05
N HIS A 30 -13.02 14.28 -16.06
CA HIS A 30 -12.44 14.51 -14.73
C HIS A 30 -11.26 13.58 -14.43
N GLY A 31 -10.54 13.12 -15.46
CA GLY A 31 -9.43 12.18 -15.33
C GLY A 31 -8.40 12.59 -14.27
N LEU A 32 -8.00 13.87 -14.24
CA LEU A 32 -7.05 14.38 -13.26
C LEU A 32 -7.57 14.26 -11.82
N LEU A 33 -8.84 14.60 -11.58
CA LEU A 33 -9.46 14.48 -10.25
C LEU A 33 -9.47 13.02 -9.78
N TRP A 34 -9.84 12.10 -10.67
CA TRP A 34 -9.90 10.67 -10.34
C TRP A 34 -8.52 10.07 -10.12
N SER A 35 -7.51 10.45 -10.92
CA SER A 35 -6.13 10.02 -10.71
C SER A 35 -5.56 10.56 -9.40
N ASP A 36 -5.74 11.84 -9.11
CA ASP A 36 -5.22 12.47 -7.89
C ASP A 36 -5.88 11.87 -6.65
N ALA A 37 -7.19 11.61 -6.70
CA ALA A 37 -7.90 10.91 -5.63
C ALA A 37 -7.36 9.49 -5.41
N LEU A 38 -7.09 8.74 -6.48
CA LEU A 38 -6.55 7.39 -6.40
C LEU A 38 -5.14 7.38 -5.81
N ILE A 39 -4.28 8.30 -6.24
CA ILE A 39 -2.91 8.47 -5.74
C ILE A 39 -2.94 8.89 -4.28
N GLY A 40 -3.80 9.86 -3.94
CA GLY A 40 -4.07 10.30 -2.57
C GLY A 40 -4.43 9.12 -1.66
N TYR A 41 -5.38 8.30 -2.10
CA TYR A 41 -5.76 7.11 -1.35
C TYR A 41 -4.64 6.07 -1.27
N GLY A 42 -3.90 5.86 -2.36
CA GLY A 42 -2.72 5.00 -2.39
C GLY A 42 -1.67 5.40 -1.36
N ALA A 43 -1.39 6.70 -1.24
CA ALA A 43 -0.47 7.26 -0.26
C ALA A 43 -0.94 7.05 1.19
N VAL A 44 -2.23 7.28 1.45
CA VAL A 44 -2.86 7.01 2.76
C VAL A 44 -2.70 5.55 3.15
N ILE A 45 -3.04 4.62 2.23
CA ILE A 45 -2.97 3.19 2.51
C ILE A 45 -1.52 2.73 2.69
N LEU A 46 -0.57 3.19 1.85
CA LEU A 46 0.84 2.84 2.00
C LEU A 46 1.39 3.31 3.36
N SER A 47 0.99 4.50 3.80
CA SER A 47 1.33 5.04 5.13
C SER A 47 0.72 4.21 6.27
N PHE A 48 -0.58 3.89 6.17
CA PHE A 48 -1.31 3.09 7.15
C PHE A 48 -0.68 1.71 7.34
N VAL A 49 -0.34 1.03 6.25
CA VAL A 49 0.27 -0.29 6.33
C VAL A 49 1.70 -0.25 6.88
N GLY A 50 2.43 0.85 6.63
CA GLY A 50 3.72 1.14 7.26
C GLY A 50 3.66 1.08 8.79
N ALA A 51 2.66 1.72 9.38
CA ALA A 51 2.47 1.80 10.83
C ALA A 51 2.36 0.43 11.54
N LEU A 52 1.97 -0.64 10.82
CA LEU A 52 1.95 -2.00 11.37
C LEU A 52 3.32 -2.43 11.91
N HIS A 53 4.42 -1.99 11.28
CA HIS A 53 5.77 -2.34 11.72
C HIS A 53 6.15 -1.69 13.05
N TRP A 54 5.56 -0.52 13.37
CA TRP A 54 5.69 0.08 14.69
C TRP A 54 4.98 -0.78 15.73
N ALA A 55 3.74 -1.20 15.46
CA ALA A 55 3.00 -2.08 16.35
C ALA A 55 3.74 -3.42 16.58
N PHE A 56 4.24 -4.05 15.52
CA PHE A 56 5.05 -5.26 15.63
C PHE A 56 6.32 -5.05 16.45
N ALA A 57 6.99 -3.91 16.31
CA ALA A 57 8.15 -3.57 17.13
C ALA A 57 7.80 -3.37 18.61
N MET A 58 6.54 -3.08 18.97
CA MET A 58 6.08 -2.99 20.35
C MET A 58 5.62 -4.33 20.92
N THR A 59 4.95 -5.16 20.11
CA THR A 59 4.21 -6.32 20.62
C THR A 59 4.91 -7.66 20.40
N LEU A 60 5.81 -7.77 19.41
CA LEU A 60 6.47 -9.04 19.14
C LEU A 60 7.57 -9.32 20.17
N PRO A 61 7.55 -10.50 20.80
CA PRO A 61 8.63 -10.95 21.66
C PRO A 61 9.88 -11.28 20.83
N ASP A 62 11.03 -11.46 21.49
CA ASP A 62 12.25 -12.03 20.91
C ASP A 62 12.90 -11.23 19.75
N LEU A 63 12.60 -9.94 19.65
CA LEU A 63 13.33 -9.02 18.78
C LEU A 63 14.57 -8.47 19.48
N THR A 64 15.73 -8.56 18.83
CA THR A 64 16.93 -7.81 19.26
C THR A 64 16.69 -6.30 19.14
N ASP A 65 17.44 -5.49 19.88
CA ASP A 65 17.30 -4.02 19.83
C ASP A 65 17.50 -3.45 18.43
N GLN A 66 18.43 -4.03 17.66
CA GLN A 66 18.66 -3.66 16.27
C GLN A 66 17.45 -4.00 15.39
N GLN A 67 16.89 -5.21 15.54
CA GLN A 67 15.71 -5.66 14.80
C GLN A 67 14.46 -4.83 15.14
N ARG A 68 14.34 -4.38 16.38
CA ARG A 68 13.25 -3.52 16.86
C ARG A 68 13.38 -2.12 16.27
N THR A 69 14.56 -1.52 16.38
CA THR A 69 14.87 -0.21 15.79
C THR A 69 14.65 -0.19 14.28
N ALA A 70 15.08 -1.24 13.57
CA ALA A 70 14.87 -1.36 12.14
C ALA A 70 13.38 -1.38 11.76
N ARG A 71 12.51 -1.99 12.57
CA ARG A 71 11.06 -2.00 12.35
C ARG A 71 10.41 -0.64 12.63
N PHE A 72 10.85 0.07 13.68
CA PHE A 72 10.43 1.45 13.90
C PHE A 72 10.81 2.34 12.72
N ALA A 73 12.07 2.28 12.27
CA ALA A 73 12.49 3.03 11.09
C ALA A 73 11.66 2.66 9.85
N TRP A 74 11.49 1.36 9.59
CA TRP A 74 10.68 0.90 8.45
C TRP A 74 9.23 1.34 8.52
N SER A 75 8.65 1.52 9.70
CA SER A 75 7.26 1.97 9.81
C SER A 75 7.03 3.40 9.29
N VAL A 76 8.08 4.22 9.28
CA VAL A 76 8.05 5.62 8.82
C VAL A 76 8.35 5.72 7.32
N VAL A 77 9.20 4.84 6.79
CA VAL A 77 9.64 4.86 5.38
C VAL A 77 8.48 4.89 4.37
N PRO A 78 7.43 4.04 4.47
CA PRO A 78 6.29 4.07 3.55
C PRO A 78 5.58 5.41 3.50
N ALA A 79 5.42 6.10 4.64
CA ALA A 79 4.78 7.41 4.68
C ALA A 79 5.66 8.50 4.05
N LEU A 80 6.96 8.48 4.31
CA LEU A 80 7.92 9.41 3.70
C LEU A 80 8.09 9.18 2.19
N LEU A 81 7.88 7.95 1.72
CA LEU A 81 7.87 7.62 0.29
C LEU A 81 6.55 8.03 -0.37
N ALA A 82 5.43 7.81 0.33
CA ALA A 82 4.10 8.14 -0.16
C ALA A 82 3.84 9.65 -0.29
N TRP A 83 4.38 10.46 0.62
CA TRP A 83 4.13 11.91 0.62
C TRP A 83 4.62 12.64 -0.66
N PRO A 84 5.86 12.44 -1.13
CA PRO A 84 6.32 13.02 -2.40
C PRO A 84 5.48 12.59 -3.62
N ALA A 85 4.85 11.42 -3.59
CA ALA A 85 3.96 10.97 -4.66
C ALA A 85 2.73 11.87 -4.84
N LEU A 86 2.38 12.66 -3.82
CA LEU A 86 1.28 13.64 -3.87
C LEU A 86 1.69 14.97 -4.53
N LEU A 87 2.98 15.15 -4.81
CA LEU A 87 3.54 16.42 -5.31
C LEU A 87 3.97 16.33 -6.78
N VAL A 88 3.77 15.17 -7.40
CA VAL A 88 4.19 14.87 -8.78
C VAL A 88 2.99 14.40 -9.58
N ASP A 89 3.13 14.32 -10.91
CA ASP A 89 2.07 13.83 -11.78
C ASP A 89 1.77 12.34 -11.56
N ALA A 90 0.63 11.89 -12.09
CA ALA A 90 0.12 10.54 -11.88
C ALA A 90 1.05 9.42 -12.34
N THR A 91 1.85 9.67 -13.39
CA THR A 91 2.81 8.71 -13.90
C THR A 91 3.94 8.52 -12.87
N MET A 92 4.58 9.62 -12.46
CA MET A 92 5.65 9.59 -11.48
C MET A 92 5.17 9.07 -10.12
N ALA A 93 3.97 9.47 -9.69
CA ALA A 93 3.36 9.00 -8.45
C ALA A 93 3.17 7.48 -8.46
N SER A 94 2.70 6.90 -9.58
CA SER A 94 2.56 5.45 -9.73
C SER A 94 3.91 4.73 -9.64
N PHE A 95 4.96 5.28 -10.28
CA PHE A 95 6.33 4.75 -10.19
C PHE A 95 6.94 4.85 -8.79
N LEU A 96 6.43 5.72 -7.90
CA LEU A 96 6.81 5.74 -6.50
C LEU A 96 5.98 4.74 -5.68
N LEU A 97 4.66 4.83 -5.76
CA LEU A 97 3.75 4.08 -4.90
C LEU A 97 3.78 2.57 -5.17
N VAL A 98 3.82 2.13 -6.43
CA VAL A 98 3.81 0.69 -6.76
C VAL A 98 5.04 -0.03 -6.19
N PRO A 99 6.29 0.44 -6.43
CA PRO A 99 7.45 -0.12 -5.75
C PRO A 99 7.38 0.00 -4.23
N GLY A 100 6.81 1.09 -3.68
CA GLY A 100 6.60 1.24 -2.24
C GLY A 100 5.73 0.14 -1.65
N PHE A 101 4.59 -0.16 -2.28
CA PHE A 101 3.71 -1.27 -1.91
C PHE A 101 4.39 -2.64 -2.03
N VAL A 102 5.13 -2.87 -3.12
CA VAL A 102 5.88 -4.12 -3.33
C VAL A 102 6.97 -4.28 -2.26
N ALA A 103 7.76 -3.23 -2.00
CA ALA A 103 8.81 -3.24 -0.99
C ALA A 103 8.23 -3.50 0.41
N HIS A 104 7.08 -2.90 0.73
CA HIS A 104 6.39 -3.13 1.99
C HIS A 104 5.90 -4.58 2.12
N TYR A 105 5.31 -5.16 1.06
CA TYR A 105 4.94 -6.58 1.04
C TYR A 105 6.17 -7.51 1.19
N LEU A 106 7.30 -7.18 0.57
CA LEU A 106 8.54 -7.93 0.76
C LEU A 106 9.04 -7.86 2.21
N GLN A 107 8.87 -6.71 2.88
CA GLN A 107 9.18 -6.60 4.30
C GLN A 107 8.23 -7.45 5.15
N ASP A 108 6.93 -7.50 4.84
CA ASP A 108 5.99 -8.40 5.51
C ASP A 108 6.40 -9.88 5.32
N ARG A 109 6.89 -10.25 4.13
CA ARG A 109 7.42 -11.60 3.90
C ARG A 109 8.66 -11.91 4.73
N ARG A 110 9.56 -10.94 4.89
CA ARG A 110 10.74 -11.08 5.77
C ARG A 110 10.32 -11.20 7.23
N LEU A 111 9.29 -10.47 7.65
CA LEU A 111 8.76 -10.53 9.01
C LEU A 111 8.24 -11.94 9.33
N VAL A 112 7.36 -12.50 8.49
CA VAL A 112 6.76 -13.83 8.72
C VAL A 112 7.79 -14.97 8.70
N ARG A 113 8.94 -14.79 8.05
CA ARG A 113 10.05 -15.78 8.12
C ARG A 113 10.71 -15.86 9.49
N SER A 114 10.64 -14.78 10.27
CA SER A 114 11.33 -14.66 11.56
C SER A 114 10.37 -14.61 12.76
N GLN A 115 9.07 -14.49 12.51
CA GLN A 115 8.05 -14.24 13.53
C GLN A 115 6.78 -15.01 13.19
N SER A 116 6.18 -15.64 14.20
CA SER A 116 4.94 -16.39 14.04
C SER A 116 3.74 -15.44 13.95
N LEU A 117 3.33 -15.13 12.72
CA LEU A 117 2.06 -14.44 12.44
C LEU A 117 0.99 -15.44 11.99
N PRO A 118 -0.31 -15.09 12.09
CA PRO A 118 -1.36 -15.96 11.59
C PRO A 118 -1.21 -16.28 10.10
N ASP A 119 -1.44 -17.53 9.70
CA ASP A 119 -1.23 -18.03 8.33
C ASP A 119 -2.00 -17.25 7.25
N TRP A 120 -3.08 -16.56 7.64
CA TRP A 120 -3.88 -15.74 6.73
C TRP A 120 -3.27 -14.37 6.41
N PHE A 121 -2.28 -13.91 7.19
CA PHE A 121 -1.72 -12.56 7.07
C PHE A 121 -1.08 -12.33 5.69
N LEU A 122 -0.07 -13.13 5.31
CA LEU A 122 0.62 -12.94 4.04
C LEU A 122 -0.29 -13.12 2.81
N PRO A 123 -1.13 -14.17 2.71
CA PRO A 123 -2.06 -14.32 1.60
C PRO A 123 -3.03 -13.14 1.45
N LEU A 124 -3.51 -12.59 2.57
CA LEU A 124 -4.35 -11.39 2.55
C LEU A 124 -3.55 -10.19 2.02
N ARG A 125 -2.38 -9.92 2.60
CA ARG A 125 -1.51 -8.79 2.21
C ARG A 125 -1.14 -8.85 0.74
N PHE A 126 -0.81 -10.03 0.23
CA PHE A 126 -0.52 -10.24 -1.20
C PHE A 126 -1.70 -9.79 -2.07
N ARG A 127 -2.92 -10.28 -1.80
CA ARG A 127 -4.10 -9.93 -2.60
C ARG A 127 -4.41 -8.44 -2.55
N LEU A 128 -4.34 -7.82 -1.36
CA LEU A 128 -4.61 -6.39 -1.21
C LEU A 128 -3.58 -5.56 -1.97
N THR A 129 -2.29 -5.87 -1.80
CA THR A 129 -1.18 -5.21 -2.50
C THR A 129 -1.29 -5.39 -4.01
N SER A 130 -1.60 -6.58 -4.50
CA SER A 130 -1.74 -6.84 -5.94
C SER A 130 -2.83 -5.98 -6.58
N VAL A 131 -4.00 -5.86 -5.95
CA VAL A 131 -5.10 -5.03 -6.48
C VAL A 131 -4.72 -3.55 -6.43
N ALA A 132 -4.17 -3.07 -5.31
CA ALA A 132 -3.72 -1.69 -5.19
C ALA A 132 -2.68 -1.32 -6.26
N CYS A 133 -1.66 -2.18 -6.46
CA CYS A 133 -0.66 -1.98 -7.48
C CYS A 133 -1.25 -2.00 -8.89
N LEU A 134 -2.17 -2.93 -9.19
CA LEU A 134 -2.83 -2.98 -10.50
C LEU A 134 -3.59 -1.67 -10.81
N CYS A 135 -4.39 -1.20 -9.85
CA CYS A 135 -5.13 0.07 -9.98
C CYS A 135 -4.20 1.26 -10.23
N LEU A 136 -3.13 1.39 -9.44
CA LEU A 136 -2.15 2.47 -9.59
C LEU A 136 -1.37 2.37 -10.90
N SER A 137 -1.01 1.16 -11.35
CA SER A 137 -0.33 0.94 -12.62
C SER A 137 -1.21 1.29 -13.81
N VAL A 138 -2.51 0.95 -13.77
CA VAL A 138 -3.46 1.32 -14.85
C VAL A 138 -3.50 2.83 -15.03
N VAL A 139 -3.70 3.59 -13.95
CA VAL A 139 -3.73 5.05 -14.02
C VAL A 139 -2.38 5.61 -14.47
N GLY A 140 -1.28 5.18 -13.86
CA GLY A 140 0.05 5.67 -14.22
C GLY A 140 0.44 5.41 -15.68
N VAL A 141 0.09 4.24 -16.23
CA VAL A 141 0.40 3.91 -17.63
C VAL A 141 -0.46 4.72 -18.60
N LEU A 142 -1.75 4.92 -18.30
CA LEU A 142 -2.64 5.68 -19.17
C LEU A 142 -2.37 7.19 -19.09
N SER A 143 -1.78 7.68 -18.01
CA SER A 143 -1.34 9.07 -17.85
C SER A 143 -0.05 9.41 -18.62
N LEU A 144 0.77 8.42 -19.04
CA LEU A 144 2.01 8.65 -19.80
C LEU A 144 1.82 9.44 -21.10
N GLY A 145 0.62 9.41 -21.69
CA GLY A 145 0.31 10.10 -22.94
C GLY A 145 -0.38 11.46 -22.77
N GLN A 146 -0.56 11.95 -21.54
CA GLN A 146 -1.27 13.21 -21.24
C GLN A 146 -0.35 14.34 -20.76
N VAL A 147 0.96 14.09 -20.69
CA VAL A 147 2.00 15.07 -20.30
C VAL A 147 2.61 15.75 -21.53
#